data_AF-A0A972LZU1-F1
#
_entry.id   AF-A0A972LZU1-F1
#
_cell.length_a   1.000
_cell.length_b   1.000
_cell.length_c   1.000
_cell.angle_alpha   90.00
_cell.angle_beta   90.00
_cell.angle_gamma   90.00
#
_symmetry.space_group_name_H-M   'P 1'
#
loop_
_entity.id
_entity.type
_entity.pdbx_description
1 polymer ?
#
loop_
_entity_poly.entity_id
_entity_poly.type
_entity_poly.pdbx_seq_one_letter_code
_entity_poly.pdbx_strand_id
1 'polypeptide(L)'
;MKKFTVMVLVLSLVMSVLVFVSAPSSTYAADKKMIELFIGKKNVLINGKSGTQMDVAPVITNNRTFVPLRFVSEVLGAKVDWDAKEQKVIITMPGKTIELWPVTAKSKGKNTIRINGKDKKMDVKPYVDKKANRTLVPVRFVSEALGFAVRWDPQAYRVIIANFDLSIKANTDVSGEIVIWHGWGTDSTEAEILDEIIDRFQEMYPYVTVDQVSVPFNDLKNKLTMAIPQGQGPDLFIGPHDWVGELADYYKVIEPIDKYIDPLKLRAYFVPVTLQADTYKGHLWALPESFESVALIVNKDLINKVPTTREELLNAKSLVKDGVQPLVFPVTTFYFYAPFHFGFGGGIFAYKNGKLTVDPIKNEGAIQAMNYLLQLKKNGVLPQDPPDYSMMMDSFTKGKAAMIINGPWAWGDIKKKVPSASIELIPGGKPFVGVKNIYMSSESQNKEAALEFMKFFTGLVTDEDGYNAPYRLAKEVGHIPALVDLYMKSDIRNDEVIKGFSAQAALGIPMPNIPEMGSVWGEMDSALQLVYTGQQTPKQALESAYEKIMAKINK
;
A
#
# COMPACT_ATOMS: atom_id res chain seq x y z
N MET A 1 23.38 26.02 88.97
CA MET A 1 24.17 24.77 89.08
C MET A 1 23.34 23.59 88.58
N LYS A 2 23.90 22.82 87.63
CA LYS A 2 23.45 21.54 87.05
C LYS A 2 22.22 21.59 86.12
N LYS A 3 22.21 21.01 84.91
CA LYS A 3 23.22 20.35 84.04
C LYS A 3 22.59 20.25 82.62
N PHE A 4 23.39 20.57 81.60
CA PHE A 4 23.45 20.07 80.20
C PHE A 4 22.27 19.32 79.58
N THR A 5 21.92 19.68 78.33
CA THR A 5 22.29 18.90 77.12
C THR A 5 22.11 19.77 75.86
N VAL A 6 23.16 19.82 75.03
CA VAL A 6 23.20 20.45 73.70
C VAL A 6 22.54 19.50 72.69
N MET A 7 21.64 19.99 71.84
CA MET A 7 21.26 19.30 70.61
C MET A 7 21.24 20.31 69.46
N VAL A 8 22.23 20.14 68.58
CA VAL A 8 22.44 20.87 67.33
C VAL A 8 21.44 20.36 66.30
N LEU A 9 20.61 21.24 65.75
CA LEU A 9 19.74 20.99 64.60
C LEU A 9 20.48 21.47 63.35
N VAL A 10 21.08 20.53 62.60
CA VAL A 10 21.62 20.79 61.26
C VAL A 10 20.57 20.39 60.24
N LEU A 11 20.10 21.38 59.48
CA LEU A 11 19.47 21.17 58.17
C LEU A 11 20.49 20.53 57.23
N SER A 12 20.21 19.33 56.72
CA SER A 12 20.88 18.79 55.54
C SER A 12 19.84 18.46 54.46
N LEU A 13 19.94 19.22 53.38
CA LEU A 13 19.29 19.03 52.10
C LEU A 13 19.89 17.76 51.45
N VAL A 14 19.15 16.65 51.43
CA VAL A 14 19.58 15.44 50.70
C VAL A 14 18.97 15.48 49.30
N MET A 15 19.81 15.84 48.34
CA MET A 15 19.60 15.69 46.91
C MET A 15 19.54 14.18 46.60
N SER A 16 18.35 13.63 46.35
CA SER A 16 18.17 12.24 45.95
C SER A 16 18.59 12.07 44.49
N VAL A 17 19.83 11.63 44.29
CA VAL A 17 20.33 11.09 43.02
C VAL A 17 19.54 9.80 42.73
N LEU A 18 18.61 9.87 41.78
CA LEU A 18 18.01 8.69 41.16
C LEU A 18 19.08 8.06 40.26
N VAL A 19 19.87 7.14 40.84
CA VAL A 19 20.68 6.20 40.07
C VAL A 19 19.71 5.28 39.35
N PHE A 20 19.50 5.51 38.05
CA PHE A 20 19.00 4.47 37.17
C PHE A 20 20.03 3.35 37.17
N VAL A 21 19.82 2.33 38.01
CA VAL A 21 20.48 1.05 37.83
C VAL A 21 19.92 0.50 36.52
N SER A 22 20.65 0.70 35.43
CA SER A 22 20.46 -0.05 34.20
C SER A 22 20.55 -1.52 34.59
N ALA A 23 19.42 -2.22 34.58
CA ALA A 23 19.44 -3.67 34.70
C ALA A 23 20.42 -4.20 33.64
N PRO A 24 21.32 -5.13 33.98
CA PRO A 24 22.21 -5.71 32.99
C PRO A 24 21.35 -6.29 31.87
N SER A 25 21.49 -5.72 30.68
CA SER A 25 20.90 -6.25 29.46
C SER A 25 21.49 -7.64 29.28
N SER A 26 20.74 -8.67 29.67
CA SER A 26 21.09 -10.04 29.36
C SER A 26 21.04 -10.18 27.84
N THR A 27 22.22 -10.14 27.23
CA THR A 27 22.47 -10.39 25.82
C THR A 27 22.19 -11.85 25.50
N TYR A 28 20.92 -12.15 25.30
CA TYR A 28 20.48 -13.08 24.26
C TYR A 28 19.65 -12.22 23.31
N ALA A 29 20.30 -11.56 22.36
CA ALA A 29 19.56 -11.03 21.21
C ALA A 29 19.10 -12.26 20.41
N ALA A 30 17.92 -12.79 20.74
CA ALA A 30 17.28 -13.77 19.87
C ALA A 30 17.20 -13.15 18.47
N ASP A 31 17.52 -13.94 17.44
CA ASP A 31 17.40 -13.49 16.05
C ASP A 31 16.04 -12.82 15.83
N LYS A 32 15.99 -11.69 15.12
CA LYS A 32 14.74 -11.02 14.77
C LYS A 32 13.83 -12.00 14.01
N LYS A 33 12.65 -12.25 14.56
CA LYS A 33 11.61 -13.10 13.98
C LYS A 33 10.30 -12.32 13.93
N MET A 34 9.74 -12.27 12.73
CA MET A 34 8.39 -11.83 12.41
C MET A 34 7.61 -13.00 11.83
N ILE A 35 6.40 -13.20 12.33
CA ILE A 35 5.44 -14.18 11.83
C ILE A 35 4.25 -13.41 11.25
N GLU A 36 3.88 -13.72 10.00
CA GLU A 36 2.68 -13.20 9.36
C GLU A 36 1.68 -14.35 9.14
N LEU A 37 0.58 -14.31 9.88
CA LEU A 37 -0.45 -15.33 9.94
C LEU A 37 -1.71 -14.86 9.21
N PHE A 38 -2.20 -15.63 8.24
CA PHE A 38 -3.40 -15.29 7.47
C PHE A 38 -4.61 -16.09 7.97
N ILE A 39 -5.72 -15.40 8.25
CA ILE A 39 -6.94 -16.06 8.76
C ILE A 39 -7.42 -17.12 7.77
N GLY A 40 -7.73 -18.31 8.29
CA GLY A 40 -8.22 -19.45 7.49
C GLY A 40 -7.14 -20.15 6.65
N LYS A 41 -5.89 -19.70 6.66
CA LYS A 41 -4.78 -20.33 5.92
C LYS A 41 -3.77 -20.96 6.86
N LYS A 42 -3.22 -22.11 6.43
CA LYS A 42 -2.14 -22.82 7.15
C LYS A 42 -0.75 -22.30 6.79
N ASN A 43 -0.60 -21.73 5.59
CA ASN A 43 0.64 -21.10 5.16
C ASN A 43 0.91 -19.84 6.00
N VAL A 44 2.16 -19.65 6.36
CA VAL A 44 2.66 -18.55 7.18
C VAL A 44 3.90 -17.98 6.52
N LEU A 45 4.13 -16.67 6.68
CA LEU A 45 5.42 -16.07 6.34
C LEU A 45 6.26 -15.90 7.59
N ILE A 46 7.52 -16.31 7.51
CA ILE A 46 8.54 -16.06 8.54
C ILE A 46 9.55 -15.09 7.94
N ASN A 47 9.64 -13.88 8.49
CA ASN A 47 10.45 -12.79 7.94
C ASN A 47 10.19 -12.55 6.44
N GLY A 48 8.90 -12.54 6.05
CA GLY A 48 8.46 -12.40 4.67
C GLY A 48 8.65 -13.63 3.77
N LYS A 49 9.31 -14.69 4.24
CA LYS A 49 9.56 -15.91 3.46
C LYS A 49 8.43 -16.93 3.65
N SER A 50 7.92 -17.44 2.53
CA SER A 50 6.97 -18.56 2.50
C SER A 50 7.69 -19.92 2.67
N GLY A 51 6.93 -21.00 2.77
CA GLY A 51 7.44 -22.38 2.85
C GLY A 51 7.29 -23.03 4.22
N THR A 52 6.77 -22.32 5.22
CA THR A 52 6.37 -22.89 6.50
C THR A 52 4.85 -23.02 6.58
N GLN A 53 4.37 -24.10 7.21
CA GLN A 53 2.96 -24.34 7.46
C GLN A 53 2.69 -24.64 8.92
N MET A 54 1.51 -24.25 9.37
CA MET A 54 0.95 -24.65 10.65
C MET A 54 0.03 -25.85 10.47
N ASP A 55 -0.08 -26.68 11.50
CA ASP A 55 -1.05 -27.79 11.52
C ASP A 55 -2.51 -27.29 11.48
N VAL A 56 -2.74 -26.09 12.04
CA VAL A 56 -4.05 -25.46 12.22
C VAL A 56 -3.99 -24.01 11.77
N ALA A 57 -5.00 -23.58 11.02
CA ALA A 57 -5.11 -22.20 10.58
C ALA A 57 -5.53 -21.27 11.74
N PRO A 58 -5.09 -20.00 11.76
CA PRO A 58 -5.65 -18.97 12.61
C PRO A 58 -7.14 -18.76 12.28
N VAL A 59 -7.94 -18.47 13.30
CA VAL A 59 -9.39 -18.26 13.16
C VAL A 59 -9.84 -17.02 13.90
N ILE A 60 -10.91 -16.39 13.42
CA ILE A 60 -11.60 -15.33 14.16
C ILE A 60 -12.85 -15.93 14.80
N THR A 61 -12.95 -15.83 16.13
CA THR A 61 -14.12 -16.25 16.91
C THR A 61 -14.46 -15.15 17.90
N ASN A 62 -15.72 -14.73 17.96
CA ASN A 62 -16.18 -13.65 18.86
C ASN A 62 -15.33 -12.36 18.75
N ASN A 63 -15.00 -11.96 17.52
CA ASN A 63 -14.18 -10.78 17.25
C ASN A 63 -12.78 -10.82 17.91
N ARG A 64 -12.23 -12.03 18.09
CA ARG A 64 -10.86 -12.27 18.54
C ARG A 64 -10.16 -13.24 17.61
N THR A 65 -8.92 -12.92 17.27
CA THR A 65 -8.07 -13.83 16.50
C THR A 65 -7.41 -14.84 17.41
N PHE A 66 -7.66 -16.11 17.12
CA PHE A 66 -7.08 -17.27 17.78
C PHE A 66 -5.97 -17.87 16.93
N VAL A 67 -4.83 -18.15 17.55
CA VAL A 67 -3.64 -18.70 16.87
C VAL A 67 -3.15 -19.98 17.56
N PRO A 68 -2.48 -20.90 16.83
CA PRO A 68 -1.83 -22.07 17.42
C PRO A 68 -0.70 -21.65 18.34
N LEU A 69 -0.93 -21.77 19.65
CA LEU A 69 -0.04 -21.23 20.68
C LEU A 69 1.39 -21.74 20.56
N ARG A 70 1.52 -23.06 20.43
CA ARG A 70 2.82 -23.74 20.40
C ARG A 70 3.68 -23.23 19.25
N PHE A 71 3.11 -23.26 18.04
CA PHE A 71 3.78 -22.78 16.84
C PHE A 71 4.27 -21.34 16.97
N VAL A 72 3.39 -20.42 17.37
CA VAL A 72 3.73 -19.00 17.52
C VAL A 72 4.83 -18.79 18.55
N SER A 73 4.72 -19.48 19.70
CA SER A 73 5.68 -19.34 20.80
C SER A 73 7.06 -19.91 20.42
N GLU A 74 7.10 -21.11 19.84
CA GLU A 74 8.35 -21.79 19.48
C GLU A 74 9.11 -21.07 18.36
N VAL A 75 8.41 -20.59 17.33
CA VAL A 75 9.05 -19.81 16.24
C VAL A 75 9.67 -18.50 16.75
N LEU A 76 9.08 -17.90 17.79
CA LEU A 76 9.59 -16.67 18.40
C LEU A 76 10.59 -16.91 19.54
N GLY A 77 11.00 -18.17 19.78
CA GLY A 77 12.07 -18.54 20.69
C GLY A 77 11.64 -18.97 22.10
N ALA A 78 10.35 -19.19 22.35
CA ALA A 78 9.85 -19.69 23.63
C ALA A 78 9.62 -21.21 23.60
N LYS A 79 9.89 -21.88 24.72
CA LYS A 79 9.59 -23.30 24.92
C LYS A 79 8.16 -23.49 25.40
N VAL A 80 7.47 -24.52 24.91
CA VAL A 80 6.08 -24.83 25.29
C VAL A 80 5.93 -26.26 25.82
N ASP A 81 5.55 -26.37 27.09
CA ASP A 81 5.32 -27.63 27.79
C ASP A 81 3.83 -27.77 28.18
N TRP A 82 3.36 -29.02 28.35
CA TRP A 82 1.99 -29.33 28.81
C TRP A 82 2.06 -30.10 30.13
N ASP A 83 1.37 -29.58 31.14
CA ASP A 83 1.16 -30.26 32.41
C ASP A 83 -0.22 -30.92 32.41
N ALA A 84 -0.23 -32.24 32.26
CA ALA A 84 -1.44 -33.03 32.19
C ALA A 84 -2.20 -33.12 33.53
N LYS A 85 -1.50 -32.98 34.67
CA LYS A 85 -2.13 -33.07 36.00
C LYS A 85 -2.91 -31.80 36.29
N GLU A 86 -2.29 -30.65 36.03
CA GLU A 86 -2.88 -29.33 36.26
C GLU A 86 -3.71 -28.81 35.07
N GLN A 87 -3.71 -29.54 33.94
CA GLN A 87 -4.37 -29.16 32.68
C GLN A 87 -3.96 -27.74 32.23
N LYS A 88 -2.66 -27.46 32.25
CA LYS A 88 -2.10 -26.14 31.89
C LYS A 88 -0.99 -26.26 30.85
N VAL A 89 -0.89 -25.23 30.01
CA VAL A 89 0.27 -24.99 29.16
C VAL A 89 1.24 -24.10 29.93
N ILE A 90 2.53 -24.42 29.86
CA ILE A 90 3.63 -23.64 30.43
C ILE A 90 4.50 -23.16 29.27
N ILE A 91 4.69 -21.85 29.16
CA ILE A 91 5.54 -21.21 28.15
C ILE A 91 6.73 -20.59 28.87
N THR A 92 7.95 -20.91 28.43
CA THR A 92 9.18 -20.43 29.07
C THR A 92 10.10 -19.76 28.05
N MET A 93 10.63 -18.61 28.41
CA MET A 93 11.63 -17.83 27.67
C MET A 93 12.55 -17.14 28.70
N PRO A 94 13.77 -16.69 28.36
CA PRO A 94 14.62 -16.01 29.34
C PRO A 94 13.89 -14.91 30.11
N GLY A 95 13.90 -14.99 31.45
CA GLY A 95 13.25 -14.03 32.35
C GLY A 95 11.71 -14.07 32.38
N LYS A 96 11.07 -15.01 31.67
CA LYS A 96 9.61 -15.04 31.56
C LYS A 96 9.02 -16.45 31.53
N THR A 97 8.05 -16.68 32.42
CA THR A 97 7.22 -17.89 32.47
C THR A 97 5.76 -17.51 32.41
N ILE A 98 5.02 -18.12 31.50
CA ILE A 98 3.57 -17.95 31.37
C ILE A 98 2.89 -19.30 31.58
N GLU A 99 1.90 -19.34 32.47
CA GLU A 99 1.01 -20.48 32.66
C GLU A 99 -0.41 -20.12 32.21
N LEU A 100 -1.06 -21.01 31.44
CA LEU A 100 -2.45 -20.82 31.02
C LEU A 100 -3.24 -22.13 31.03
N TRP A 101 -4.51 -22.04 31.39
CA TRP A 101 -5.41 -23.20 31.55
C TRP A 101 -6.48 -23.18 30.45
N PRO A 102 -6.27 -23.88 29.33
CA PRO A 102 -7.26 -23.89 28.25
C PRO A 102 -8.52 -24.67 28.65
N VAL A 103 -9.62 -24.37 27.98
CA VAL A 103 -10.81 -25.23 27.99
C VAL A 103 -10.44 -26.55 27.32
N THR A 104 -10.65 -27.67 28.01
CA THR A 104 -10.42 -29.03 27.51
C THR A 104 -11.69 -29.86 27.63
N ALA A 105 -11.66 -31.13 27.19
CA ALA A 105 -12.75 -32.07 27.46
C ALA A 105 -12.97 -32.32 28.97
N LYS A 106 -11.95 -32.08 29.81
CA LYS A 106 -11.93 -32.38 31.25
C LYS A 106 -11.95 -31.14 32.15
N SER A 107 -11.83 -29.94 31.57
CA SER A 107 -11.71 -28.68 32.32
C SER A 107 -12.46 -27.53 31.66
N LYS A 108 -13.15 -26.71 32.45
CA LYS A 108 -13.80 -25.47 31.99
C LYS A 108 -12.80 -24.33 31.67
N GLY A 109 -11.50 -24.58 31.82
CA GLY A 109 -10.43 -23.62 31.62
C GLY A 109 -10.50 -22.42 32.57
N LYS A 110 -9.51 -21.52 32.49
CA LYS A 110 -9.51 -20.23 33.17
C LYS A 110 -9.45 -19.09 32.15
N ASN A 111 -10.09 -17.97 32.47
CA ASN A 111 -9.88 -16.69 31.78
C ASN A 111 -8.78 -15.88 32.46
N THR A 112 -7.84 -16.54 33.14
CA THR A 112 -6.70 -15.94 33.82
C THR A 112 -5.45 -16.67 33.37
N ILE A 113 -4.40 -15.92 33.05
CA ILE A 113 -3.05 -16.42 32.81
C ILE A 113 -2.16 -16.01 33.97
N ARG A 114 -1.08 -16.75 34.21
CA ARG A 114 -0.08 -16.37 35.20
C ARG A 114 1.20 -15.99 34.50
N ILE A 115 1.69 -14.78 34.72
CA ILE A 115 2.95 -14.28 34.16
C ILE A 115 3.91 -14.06 35.32
N ASN A 116 5.01 -14.81 35.37
CA ASN A 116 6.01 -14.73 36.45
C ASN A 116 5.36 -14.79 37.85
N GLY A 117 4.42 -15.71 38.05
CA GLY A 117 3.71 -15.88 39.32
C GLY A 117 2.51 -14.93 39.53
N LYS A 118 2.34 -13.88 38.72
CA LYS A 118 1.25 -12.90 38.86
C LYS A 118 0.10 -13.22 37.91
N ASP A 119 -1.11 -13.30 38.47
CA ASP A 119 -2.32 -13.57 37.72
C ASP A 119 -2.78 -12.32 36.92
N LYS A 120 -3.13 -12.51 35.66
CA LYS A 120 -3.67 -11.48 34.76
C LYS A 120 -4.92 -12.01 34.06
N LYS A 121 -5.99 -11.23 34.08
CA LYS A 121 -7.28 -11.59 33.47
C LYS A 121 -7.22 -11.41 31.95
N MET A 122 -7.85 -12.34 31.24
CA MET A 122 -8.14 -12.29 29.81
C MET A 122 -9.61 -12.01 29.55
N ASP A 123 -9.90 -11.41 28.42
CA ASP A 123 -11.26 -11.16 27.95
C ASP A 123 -11.94 -12.42 27.39
N VAL A 124 -11.17 -13.34 26.79
CA VAL A 124 -11.66 -14.63 26.27
C VAL A 124 -10.78 -15.79 26.70
N LYS A 125 -11.38 -16.97 26.95
CA LYS A 125 -10.67 -18.19 27.37
C LYS A 125 -9.88 -18.81 26.21
N PRO A 126 -8.70 -19.40 26.48
CA PRO A 126 -8.03 -20.25 25.50
C PRO A 126 -8.75 -21.60 25.44
N TYR A 127 -8.69 -22.30 24.32
CA TYR A 127 -9.35 -23.61 24.17
C TYR A 127 -8.51 -24.58 23.35
N VAL A 128 -8.75 -25.87 23.54
CA VAL A 128 -8.19 -26.92 22.68
C VAL A 128 -9.14 -27.17 21.52
N ASP A 129 -8.67 -26.94 20.29
CA ASP A 129 -9.39 -27.35 19.09
C ASP A 129 -9.50 -28.88 19.07
N LYS A 130 -10.73 -29.39 19.06
CA LYS A 130 -10.99 -30.84 19.20
C LYS A 130 -10.57 -31.64 17.97
N LYS A 131 -10.58 -31.04 16.77
CA LYS A 131 -10.27 -31.73 15.52
C LYS A 131 -8.76 -31.86 15.34
N ALA A 132 -8.03 -30.81 15.68
CA ALA A 132 -6.60 -30.75 15.48
C ALA A 132 -5.77 -31.02 16.74
N ASN A 133 -6.41 -31.12 17.91
CA ASN A 133 -5.74 -31.30 19.20
C ASN A 133 -4.62 -30.26 19.41
N ARG A 134 -4.96 -28.98 19.21
CA ARG A 134 -4.05 -27.84 19.39
C ARG A 134 -4.69 -26.81 20.31
N THR A 135 -3.89 -26.24 21.20
CA THR A 135 -4.32 -25.11 22.04
C THR A 135 -4.33 -23.83 21.20
N LEU A 136 -5.50 -23.22 21.09
CA LEU A 136 -5.73 -21.94 20.47
C LEU A 136 -5.89 -20.86 21.54
N VAL A 137 -5.20 -19.75 21.35
CA VAL A 137 -5.18 -18.61 22.28
C VAL A 137 -5.49 -17.31 21.57
N PRO A 138 -6.12 -16.32 22.24
CA PRO A 138 -6.19 -14.96 21.72
C PRO A 138 -4.77 -14.43 21.50
N VAL A 139 -4.44 -14.10 20.25
CA VAL A 139 -3.06 -13.81 19.83
C VAL A 139 -2.42 -12.68 20.64
N ARG A 140 -3.16 -11.59 20.83
CA ARG A 140 -2.66 -10.39 21.51
C ARG A 140 -2.24 -10.69 22.95
N PHE A 141 -3.06 -11.42 23.70
CA PHE A 141 -2.81 -11.69 25.12
C PHE A 141 -1.52 -12.48 25.36
N VAL A 142 -1.28 -13.55 24.61
CA VAL A 142 -0.09 -14.39 24.86
C VAL A 142 1.16 -13.76 24.24
N SER A 143 1.06 -13.23 23.03
CA SER A 143 2.19 -12.59 22.37
C SER A 143 2.67 -11.34 23.13
N GLU A 144 1.78 -10.43 23.53
CA GLU A 144 2.17 -9.25 24.32
C GLU A 144 2.64 -9.64 25.73
N ALA A 145 2.04 -10.67 26.34
CA ALA A 145 2.53 -11.19 27.61
C ALA A 145 3.97 -11.69 27.49
N LEU A 146 4.37 -12.27 26.35
CA LEU A 146 5.75 -12.67 26.04
C LEU A 146 6.66 -11.47 25.71
N GLY A 147 6.10 -10.29 25.43
CA GLY A 147 6.83 -9.08 25.04
C GLY A 147 6.97 -8.93 23.53
N PHE A 148 6.18 -9.68 22.76
CA PHE A 148 6.14 -9.58 21.30
C PHE A 148 5.19 -8.48 20.86
N ALA A 149 5.55 -7.76 19.82
CA ALA A 149 4.69 -6.80 19.16
C ALA A 149 3.61 -7.54 18.34
N VAL A 150 2.37 -7.05 18.37
CA VAL A 150 1.24 -7.64 17.63
C VAL A 150 0.51 -6.57 16.85
N ARG A 151 0.37 -6.75 15.53
CA ARG A 151 -0.40 -5.88 14.64
C ARG A 151 -1.44 -6.66 13.87
N TRP A 152 -2.53 -5.99 13.51
CA TRP A 152 -3.64 -6.57 12.75
C TRP A 152 -3.79 -5.78 11.44
N ASP A 153 -3.85 -6.51 10.34
CA ASP A 153 -4.10 -6.00 9.01
C ASP A 153 -5.47 -6.51 8.54
N PRO A 154 -6.51 -5.66 8.58
CA PRO A 154 -7.85 -6.04 8.16
C PRO A 154 -7.99 -6.22 6.64
N GLN A 155 -7.10 -5.62 5.82
CA GLN A 155 -7.16 -5.74 4.36
C GLN A 155 -6.70 -7.12 3.91
N ALA A 156 -5.58 -7.59 4.44
CA ALA A 156 -5.05 -8.91 4.12
C ALA A 156 -5.59 -10.04 5.02
N TYR A 157 -6.47 -9.72 5.99
CA TYR A 157 -6.87 -10.62 7.08
C TYR A 157 -5.64 -11.31 7.69
N ARG A 158 -4.69 -10.48 8.13
CA ARG A 158 -3.33 -10.89 8.50
C ARG A 158 -3.00 -10.40 9.91
N VAL A 159 -2.52 -11.30 10.77
CA VAL A 159 -1.90 -10.94 12.05
C VAL A 159 -0.39 -10.99 11.92
N ILE A 160 0.28 -9.98 12.46
CA ILE A 160 1.73 -9.84 12.45
C ILE A 160 2.22 -9.91 13.89
N ILE A 161 3.18 -10.79 14.17
CA ILE A 161 3.76 -10.98 15.50
C ILE A 161 5.28 -10.88 15.37
N ALA A 162 5.93 -10.02 16.14
CA ALA A 162 7.38 -9.82 16.09
C ALA A 162 8.02 -9.89 17.47
N ASN A 163 9.19 -10.52 17.58
CA ASN A 163 9.98 -10.54 18.82
C ASN A 163 10.90 -9.31 18.99
N PHE A 164 10.68 -8.26 18.19
CA PHE A 164 11.44 -7.03 18.21
C PHE A 164 10.51 -5.82 18.13
N ASP A 165 11.03 -4.65 18.48
CA ASP A 165 10.30 -3.40 18.44
C ASP A 165 9.96 -2.99 17.00
N LEU A 166 8.66 -2.82 16.73
CA LEU A 166 8.13 -2.38 15.44
C LEU A 166 8.00 -0.85 15.35
N SER A 167 8.33 -0.09 16.39
CA SER A 167 8.21 1.36 16.36
C SER A 167 9.10 1.98 15.27
N ILE A 168 8.53 2.95 14.55
CA ILE A 168 9.25 3.89 13.69
C ILE A 168 9.29 5.19 14.46
N LYS A 169 10.49 5.72 14.70
CA LYS A 169 10.68 6.94 15.47
C LYS A 169 10.96 8.11 14.53
N ALA A 170 10.36 9.24 14.86
CA ALA A 170 10.71 10.53 14.28
C ALA A 170 12.06 11.01 14.83
N ASN A 171 12.81 11.72 14.01
CA ASN A 171 13.99 12.48 14.42
C ASN A 171 13.78 13.97 14.09
N THR A 172 13.24 14.73 15.02
CA THR A 172 12.90 16.16 14.82
C THR A 172 14.11 17.10 14.90
N ASP A 173 15.30 16.58 15.23
CA ASP A 173 16.53 17.37 15.33
C ASP A 173 17.24 17.55 13.97
N VAL A 174 16.69 16.94 12.89
CA VAL A 174 17.21 17.11 11.53
C VAL A 174 17.00 18.55 11.04
N SER A 175 17.86 18.97 10.14
CA SER A 175 17.78 20.28 9.47
C SER A 175 18.13 20.14 7.99
N GLY A 176 17.67 21.08 7.17
CA GLY A 176 18.02 21.13 5.75
C GLY A 176 16.90 21.71 4.90
N GLU A 177 17.19 21.87 3.61
CA GLU A 177 16.21 22.34 2.62
C GLU A 177 15.89 21.15 1.69
N ILE A 178 14.61 20.83 1.54
CA ILE A 178 14.14 19.71 0.72
C ILE A 178 13.34 20.28 -0.44
N VAL A 179 13.64 19.84 -1.67
CA VAL A 179 12.76 20.09 -2.81
C VAL A 179 12.03 18.81 -3.22
N ILE A 180 10.72 18.89 -3.41
CA ILE A 180 9.86 17.79 -3.84
C ILE A 180 9.35 18.03 -5.26
N TRP A 181 9.59 17.10 -6.20
CA TRP A 181 8.94 17.16 -7.51
C TRP A 181 7.76 16.20 -7.61
N HIS A 182 6.67 16.64 -8.23
CA HIS A 182 5.47 15.81 -8.35
C HIS A 182 4.70 16.13 -9.64
N GLY A 183 3.83 15.19 -10.03
CA GLY A 183 3.04 15.24 -11.26
C GLY A 183 1.68 15.93 -11.13
N TRP A 184 1.39 16.52 -9.97
CA TRP A 184 0.04 17.02 -9.65
C TRP A 184 -0.12 18.45 -10.15
N GLY A 185 -1.25 18.73 -10.82
CA GLY A 185 -1.53 20.08 -11.32
C GLY A 185 -1.66 21.08 -10.18
N THR A 186 -1.15 22.30 -10.36
CA THR A 186 -1.09 23.33 -9.30
C THR A 186 -2.46 23.68 -8.68
N ASP A 187 -3.53 23.56 -9.46
CA ASP A 187 -4.89 23.84 -9.00
C ASP A 187 -5.69 22.56 -8.66
N SER A 188 -5.01 21.42 -8.51
CA SER A 188 -5.66 20.16 -8.16
C SER A 188 -5.81 20.00 -6.65
N THR A 189 -6.81 19.22 -6.24
CA THR A 189 -6.98 18.86 -4.84
C THR A 189 -5.76 18.10 -4.28
N GLU A 190 -5.01 17.36 -5.11
CA GLU A 190 -3.74 16.73 -4.67
C GLU A 190 -2.69 17.77 -4.29
N ALA A 191 -2.50 18.82 -5.10
CA ALA A 191 -1.53 19.88 -4.82
C ALA A 191 -1.92 20.69 -3.58
N GLU A 192 -3.21 21.06 -3.44
CA GLU A 192 -3.74 21.74 -2.24
C GLU A 192 -3.44 20.96 -0.96
N ILE A 193 -3.61 19.63 -0.99
CA ILE A 193 -3.35 18.77 0.18
C ILE A 193 -1.85 18.56 0.39
N LEU A 194 -1.02 18.61 -0.65
CA LEU A 194 0.43 18.56 -0.50
C LEU A 194 0.97 19.79 0.24
N ASP A 195 0.49 20.98 -0.11
CA ASP A 195 0.83 22.22 0.59
C ASP A 195 0.51 22.09 2.09
N GLU A 196 -0.69 21.60 2.43
CA GLU A 196 -1.07 21.41 3.82
C GLU A 196 -0.18 20.37 4.53
N ILE A 197 0.16 19.25 3.87
CA ILE A 197 1.07 18.25 4.44
C ILE A 197 2.45 18.86 4.69
N ILE A 198 2.95 19.69 3.77
CA ILE A 198 4.22 20.39 3.91
C ILE A 198 4.18 21.36 5.10
N ASP A 199 3.14 22.17 5.22
CA ASP A 199 2.97 23.10 6.34
C ASP A 199 2.99 22.36 7.68
N ARG A 200 2.21 21.28 7.80
CA ARG A 200 2.17 20.45 9.01
C ARG A 200 3.49 19.75 9.30
N PHE A 201 4.22 19.34 8.27
CA PHE A 201 5.56 18.80 8.46
C PHE A 201 6.52 19.86 9.01
N GLN A 202 6.54 21.06 8.44
CA GLN A 202 7.45 22.13 8.89
C GLN A 202 7.14 22.61 10.32
N GLU A 203 5.88 22.54 10.76
CA GLU A 203 5.51 22.74 12.17
C GLU A 203 6.17 21.70 13.10
N MET A 204 6.21 20.43 12.68
CA MET A 204 6.82 19.33 13.44
C MET A 204 8.35 19.30 13.35
N TYR A 205 8.91 19.82 12.25
CA TYR A 205 10.36 19.83 11.94
C TYR A 205 10.83 21.27 11.69
N PRO A 206 11.00 22.10 12.75
CA PRO A 206 11.18 23.55 12.63
C PRO A 206 12.50 23.99 11.98
N TYR A 207 13.45 23.06 11.79
CA TYR A 207 14.74 23.33 11.14
C TYR A 207 14.80 22.79 9.70
N VAL A 208 13.69 22.28 9.17
CA VAL A 208 13.58 21.80 7.80
C VAL A 208 12.66 22.72 7.01
N THR A 209 13.14 23.18 5.86
CA THR A 209 12.27 23.83 4.87
C THR A 209 11.96 22.87 3.74
N VAL A 210 10.72 22.92 3.25
CA VAL A 210 10.27 22.05 2.16
C VAL A 210 9.60 22.90 1.09
N ASP A 211 10.19 22.86 -0.11
CA ASP A 211 9.61 23.44 -1.33
C ASP A 211 9.07 22.32 -2.23
N GLN A 212 8.09 22.65 -3.07
CA GLN A 212 7.59 21.75 -4.09
C GLN A 212 7.63 22.36 -5.50
N VAL A 213 7.80 21.50 -6.50
CA VAL A 213 7.77 21.84 -7.93
C VAL A 213 6.81 20.90 -8.65
N SER A 214 5.73 21.48 -9.16
CA SER A 214 4.82 20.79 -10.07
C SER A 214 5.46 20.67 -11.46
N VAL A 215 5.54 19.46 -11.97
CA VAL A 215 5.97 19.15 -13.34
C VAL A 215 4.85 18.36 -14.01
N PRO A 216 4.45 18.66 -15.26
CA PRO A 216 3.49 17.84 -15.97
C PRO A 216 3.88 16.35 -15.91
N PHE A 217 2.97 15.48 -15.48
CA PHE A 217 3.28 14.08 -15.19
C PHE A 217 3.99 13.36 -16.34
N ASN A 218 3.59 13.62 -17.59
CA ASN A 218 4.20 13.02 -18.78
C ASN A 218 5.67 13.44 -19.00
N ASP A 219 6.08 14.60 -18.47
CA ASP A 219 7.45 15.11 -18.56
C ASP A 219 8.28 14.77 -17.32
N LEU A 220 7.63 14.46 -16.19
CA LEU A 220 8.26 14.33 -14.88
C LEU A 220 9.42 13.32 -14.89
N LYS A 221 9.19 12.08 -15.34
CA LYS A 221 10.24 11.06 -15.35
C LYS A 221 11.46 11.49 -16.17
N ASN A 222 11.23 12.06 -17.36
CA ASN A 222 12.32 12.53 -18.21
C ASN A 222 13.11 13.67 -17.55
N LYS A 223 12.42 14.64 -16.92
CA LYS A 223 13.12 15.72 -16.20
C LYS A 223 13.93 15.18 -15.02
N LEU A 224 13.38 14.24 -14.23
CA LEU A 224 14.08 13.63 -13.11
C LEU A 224 15.38 12.93 -13.56
N THR A 225 15.29 12.09 -14.59
CA THR A 225 16.44 11.30 -15.06
C THR A 225 17.53 12.13 -15.72
N MET A 226 17.21 13.33 -16.21
CA MET A 226 18.19 14.31 -16.69
C MET A 226 18.79 15.16 -15.57
N ALA A 227 17.97 15.61 -14.62
CA ALA A 227 18.37 16.61 -13.61
C ALA A 227 19.12 16.00 -12.42
N ILE A 228 18.68 14.83 -11.92
CA ILE A 228 19.27 14.19 -10.74
C ILE A 228 20.78 13.92 -10.93
N PRO A 229 21.25 13.29 -12.02
CA PRO A 229 22.68 13.01 -12.21
C PRO A 229 23.57 14.26 -12.29
N GLN A 230 22.98 15.43 -12.54
CA GLN A 230 23.68 16.72 -12.61
C GLN A 230 23.63 17.50 -11.28
N GLY A 231 23.03 16.94 -10.22
CA GLY A 231 22.82 17.62 -8.95
C GLY A 231 21.80 18.77 -9.03
N GLN A 232 20.95 18.78 -10.06
CA GLN A 232 19.92 19.79 -10.30
C GLN A 232 18.50 19.25 -10.07
N GLY A 233 18.40 17.97 -9.68
CA GLY A 233 17.14 17.32 -9.37
C GLY A 233 16.66 17.60 -7.95
N PRO A 234 15.46 17.13 -7.60
CA PRO A 234 14.90 17.29 -6.26
C PRO A 234 15.58 16.36 -5.24
N ASP A 235 15.31 16.56 -3.96
CA ASP A 235 15.62 15.59 -2.90
C ASP A 235 14.63 14.43 -2.90
N LEU A 236 13.35 14.75 -3.11
CA LEU A 236 12.25 13.78 -3.14
C LEU A 236 11.40 13.94 -4.39
N PHE A 237 10.76 12.87 -4.83
CA PHE A 237 9.71 12.99 -5.84
C PHE A 237 8.61 11.95 -5.68
N ILE A 238 7.42 12.30 -6.17
CA ILE A 238 6.25 11.43 -6.13
C ILE A 238 6.03 10.82 -7.51
N GLY A 239 5.94 9.49 -7.58
CA GLY A 239 5.78 8.77 -8.84
C GLY A 239 5.25 7.35 -8.67
N PRO A 240 4.85 6.67 -9.76
CA PRO A 240 4.35 5.31 -9.71
C PRO A 240 5.48 4.27 -9.60
N HIS A 241 5.17 3.08 -9.10
CA HIS A 241 6.14 2.00 -8.91
C HIS A 241 6.66 1.36 -10.21
N ASP A 242 5.99 1.52 -11.36
CA ASP A 242 6.47 0.94 -12.62
C ASP A 242 7.81 1.55 -13.06
N TRP A 243 8.18 2.70 -12.48
CA TRP A 243 9.46 3.36 -12.70
C TRP A 243 10.62 2.74 -11.91
N VAL A 244 10.36 1.95 -10.86
CA VAL A 244 11.39 1.47 -9.91
C VAL A 244 12.58 0.84 -10.62
N GLY A 245 12.35 -0.11 -11.53
CA GLY A 245 13.44 -0.80 -12.22
C GLY A 245 14.29 0.14 -13.07
N GLU A 246 13.67 1.00 -13.88
CA GLU A 246 14.42 1.96 -14.71
C GLU A 246 15.21 2.96 -13.86
N LEU A 247 14.58 3.52 -12.83
CA LEU A 247 15.20 4.53 -11.98
C LEU A 247 16.33 3.94 -11.13
N ALA A 248 16.19 2.70 -10.64
CA ALA A 248 17.21 2.02 -9.85
C ALA A 248 18.42 1.58 -10.67
N ASP A 249 18.18 0.92 -11.82
CA ASP A 249 19.24 0.21 -12.55
C ASP A 249 19.77 0.96 -13.76
N TYR A 250 18.86 1.51 -14.57
CA TYR A 250 19.22 2.14 -15.84
C TYR A 250 19.72 3.58 -15.61
N TYR A 251 18.93 4.38 -14.90
CA TYR A 251 19.24 5.78 -14.61
C TYR A 251 20.05 5.96 -13.32
N LYS A 252 19.86 5.07 -12.33
CA LYS A 252 20.53 5.12 -11.02
C LYS A 252 20.29 6.42 -10.25
N VAL A 253 19.06 6.92 -10.31
CA VAL A 253 18.66 8.23 -9.78
C VAL A 253 17.91 8.15 -8.46
N ILE A 254 17.71 6.96 -7.89
CA ILE A 254 17.02 6.75 -6.61
C ILE A 254 17.88 6.06 -5.58
N GLU A 255 17.61 6.36 -4.32
CA GLU A 255 18.26 5.76 -3.15
C GLU A 255 17.42 4.61 -2.59
N PRO A 256 18.01 3.44 -2.27
CA PRO A 256 17.26 2.35 -1.66
C PRO A 256 16.95 2.64 -0.18
N ILE A 257 15.67 2.50 0.18
CA ILE A 257 15.11 2.87 1.50
C ILE A 257 15.45 1.85 2.58
N ASP A 258 15.73 0.60 2.19
CA ASP A 258 16.16 -0.44 3.11
C ASP A 258 17.52 -0.18 3.79
N LYS A 259 18.29 0.81 3.29
CA LYS A 259 19.46 1.37 3.98
C LYS A 259 19.11 2.10 5.27
N TYR A 260 17.90 2.65 5.37
CA TYR A 260 17.48 3.54 6.45
C TYR A 260 16.42 2.91 7.35
N ILE A 261 15.50 2.12 6.78
CA ILE A 261 14.42 1.49 7.53
C ILE A 261 14.42 -0.01 7.26
N ASP A 262 14.51 -0.80 8.34
CA ASP A 262 14.41 -2.26 8.29
C ASP A 262 13.12 -2.68 7.55
N PRO A 263 13.22 -3.36 6.39
CA PRO A 263 12.05 -3.76 5.61
C PRO A 263 11.07 -4.62 6.41
N LEU A 264 11.54 -5.38 7.41
CA LEU A 264 10.64 -6.14 8.27
C LEU A 264 9.70 -5.23 9.08
N LYS A 265 10.16 -4.05 9.51
CA LYS A 265 9.26 -3.08 10.17
C LYS A 265 8.22 -2.59 9.18
N LEU A 266 8.62 -2.21 7.97
CA LEU A 266 7.71 -1.68 6.94
C LEU A 266 6.60 -2.68 6.57
N ARG A 267 6.91 -3.98 6.54
CA ARG A 267 5.91 -5.06 6.33
C ARG A 267 4.77 -5.05 7.34
N ALA A 268 4.99 -4.46 8.52
CA ALA A 268 3.98 -4.33 9.57
C ALA A 268 3.05 -3.11 9.40
N TYR A 269 3.45 -2.12 8.61
CA TYR A 269 2.70 -0.88 8.40
C TYR A 269 2.00 -0.83 7.05
N PHE A 270 2.58 -1.43 6.02
CA PHE A 270 2.04 -1.34 4.66
C PHE A 270 1.37 -2.62 4.19
N VAL A 271 0.41 -2.44 3.28
CA VAL A 271 -0.22 -3.55 2.55
C VAL A 271 0.87 -4.32 1.79
N PRO A 272 0.96 -5.66 1.88
CA PRO A 272 2.14 -6.40 1.37
C PRO A 272 2.45 -6.20 -0.11
N VAL A 273 1.41 -6.05 -0.95
CA VAL A 273 1.56 -5.90 -2.39
C VAL A 273 2.20 -4.56 -2.77
N THR A 274 2.04 -3.51 -1.95
CA THR A 274 2.64 -2.20 -2.24
C THR A 274 4.15 -2.25 -2.04
N LEU A 275 4.62 -2.83 -0.94
CA LEU A 275 6.06 -3.06 -0.72
C LEU A 275 6.67 -4.00 -1.77
N GLN A 276 5.91 -4.99 -2.25
CA GLN A 276 6.38 -5.87 -3.32
C GLN A 276 6.57 -5.10 -4.63
N ALA A 277 5.65 -4.19 -4.96
CA ALA A 277 5.72 -3.34 -6.14
C ALA A 277 6.98 -2.44 -6.12
N ASP A 278 7.37 -2.00 -4.92
CA ASP A 278 8.53 -1.12 -4.69
C ASP A 278 9.84 -1.88 -4.50
N THR A 279 9.80 -3.22 -4.49
CA THR A 279 10.97 -4.07 -4.35
C THR A 279 11.52 -4.47 -5.71
N TYR A 280 12.79 -4.18 -5.94
CA TYR A 280 13.49 -4.56 -7.16
C TYR A 280 14.93 -5.01 -6.84
N LYS A 281 15.33 -6.16 -7.42
CA LYS A 281 16.60 -6.84 -7.14
C LYS A 281 16.90 -7.04 -5.64
N GLY A 282 15.86 -7.27 -4.85
CA GLY A 282 15.96 -7.54 -3.41
C GLY A 282 16.05 -6.30 -2.52
N HIS A 283 16.06 -5.10 -3.12
CA HIS A 283 16.06 -3.83 -2.40
C HIS A 283 14.71 -3.14 -2.47
N LEU A 284 14.32 -2.47 -1.39
CA LEU A 284 13.14 -1.59 -1.36
C LEU A 284 13.56 -0.18 -1.76
N TRP A 285 12.94 0.39 -2.79
CA TRP A 285 13.40 1.64 -3.43
C TRP A 285 12.55 2.87 -3.15
N ALA A 286 11.39 2.70 -2.52
CA ALA A 286 10.46 3.79 -2.23
C ALA A 286 9.62 3.48 -1.00
N LEU A 287 8.91 4.49 -0.47
CA LEU A 287 7.82 4.26 0.47
C LEU A 287 6.47 4.46 -0.24
N PRO A 288 5.53 3.52 -0.10
CA PRO A 288 4.23 3.62 -0.74
C PRO A 288 3.31 4.56 0.05
N GLU A 289 2.68 5.48 -0.66
CA GLU A 289 1.63 6.37 -0.12
C GLU A 289 0.25 5.72 -0.32
N SER A 290 -0.06 5.35 -1.56
CA SER A 290 -1.32 4.75 -1.94
C SER A 290 -1.16 3.67 -3.00
N PHE A 291 -2.22 2.91 -3.24
CA PHE A 291 -2.37 2.11 -4.44
C PHE A 291 -3.61 2.53 -5.20
N GLU A 292 -3.67 2.21 -6.49
CA GLU A 292 -4.65 2.83 -7.36
C GLU A 292 -4.99 1.96 -8.56
N SER A 293 -6.14 2.25 -9.14
CA SER A 293 -6.60 1.64 -10.36
C SER A 293 -7.65 2.54 -10.99
N VAL A 294 -7.74 2.54 -12.32
CA VAL A 294 -8.85 3.21 -13.01
C VAL A 294 -10.14 2.44 -12.81
N ALA A 295 -11.25 3.16 -12.66
CA ALA A 295 -12.60 2.63 -12.56
C ALA A 295 -13.55 3.41 -13.47
N LEU A 296 -14.79 2.93 -13.57
CA LEU A 296 -15.84 3.65 -14.29
C LEU A 296 -16.40 4.71 -13.34
N ILE A 297 -16.14 5.98 -13.61
CA ILE A 297 -16.74 7.08 -12.86
C ILE A 297 -17.99 7.52 -13.61
N VAL A 298 -19.13 7.55 -12.92
CA VAL A 298 -20.45 7.72 -13.52
C VAL A 298 -21.13 8.94 -12.94
N ASN A 299 -21.62 9.83 -13.80
CA ASN A 299 -22.51 10.91 -13.41
C ASN A 299 -23.95 10.37 -13.38
N LYS A 300 -24.49 10.15 -12.16
CA LYS A 300 -25.84 9.58 -11.97
C LYS A 300 -26.96 10.47 -12.53
N ASP A 301 -26.72 11.76 -12.72
CA ASP A 301 -27.72 12.65 -13.30
C ASP A 301 -27.86 12.50 -14.81
N LEU A 302 -26.91 11.84 -15.48
CA LEU A 302 -26.87 11.75 -16.95
C LEU A 302 -27.15 10.34 -17.50
N ILE A 303 -27.27 9.36 -16.60
CA ILE A 303 -27.44 7.95 -16.95
C ILE A 303 -28.74 7.39 -16.38
N ASN A 304 -29.48 6.65 -17.20
CA ASN A 304 -30.72 5.96 -16.81
C ASN A 304 -30.44 4.59 -16.18
N LYS A 305 -29.36 3.93 -16.63
CA LYS A 305 -28.90 2.63 -16.12
C LYS A 305 -27.38 2.51 -16.28
N VAL A 306 -26.67 2.22 -15.19
CA VAL A 306 -25.24 1.91 -15.23
C VAL A 306 -25.01 0.58 -15.97
N PRO A 307 -24.17 0.52 -17.01
CA PRO A 307 -23.86 -0.74 -17.67
C PRO A 307 -23.04 -1.63 -16.75
N THR A 308 -23.43 -2.89 -16.66
CA THR A 308 -22.79 -3.94 -15.84
C THR A 308 -22.13 -5.02 -16.68
N THR A 309 -22.48 -5.10 -17.97
CA THR A 309 -21.90 -6.04 -18.93
C THR A 309 -21.29 -5.30 -20.13
N ARG A 310 -20.37 -5.96 -20.84
CA ARG A 310 -19.76 -5.40 -22.06
C ARG A 310 -20.79 -5.14 -23.16
N GLU A 311 -21.84 -5.96 -23.22
CA GLU A 311 -22.95 -5.79 -24.15
C GLU A 311 -23.78 -4.56 -23.81
N GLU A 312 -24.07 -4.33 -22.53
CA GLU A 312 -24.73 -3.09 -22.09
C GLU A 312 -23.87 -1.86 -22.41
N LEU A 313 -22.55 -1.95 -22.19
CA LEU A 313 -21.63 -0.86 -22.51
C LEU A 313 -21.58 -0.58 -24.03
N LEU A 314 -21.58 -1.62 -24.88
CA LEU A 314 -21.65 -1.46 -26.35
C LEU A 314 -22.92 -0.74 -26.82
N ASN A 315 -23.99 -0.83 -26.03
CA ASN A 315 -25.29 -0.22 -26.30
C ASN A 315 -25.55 1.01 -25.41
N ALA A 316 -24.53 1.55 -24.72
CA ALA A 316 -24.70 2.59 -23.71
C ALA A 316 -25.31 3.90 -24.23
N LYS A 317 -25.37 4.10 -25.55
CA LYS A 317 -26.08 5.23 -26.17
C LYS A 317 -27.57 5.28 -25.79
N SER A 318 -28.22 4.13 -25.59
CA SER A 318 -29.62 4.09 -25.12
C SER A 318 -29.76 4.20 -23.59
N LEU A 319 -28.64 4.15 -22.86
CA LEU A 319 -28.62 4.17 -21.40
C LEU A 319 -28.40 5.59 -20.83
N VAL A 320 -28.10 6.57 -21.68
CA VAL A 320 -27.83 7.96 -21.28
C VAL A 320 -28.91 8.91 -21.79
N LYS A 321 -28.95 10.12 -21.23
CA LYS A 321 -29.85 11.19 -21.71
C LYS A 321 -29.48 11.64 -23.13
N ASP A 322 -30.47 12.14 -23.87
CA ASP A 322 -30.27 12.65 -25.22
C ASP A 322 -29.19 13.75 -25.26
N GLY A 323 -28.32 13.68 -26.27
CA GLY A 323 -27.22 14.64 -26.45
C GLY A 323 -26.00 14.43 -25.53
N VAL A 324 -26.04 13.46 -24.62
CA VAL A 324 -24.91 13.11 -23.75
C VAL A 324 -24.01 12.08 -24.41
N GLN A 325 -22.70 12.28 -24.35
CA GLN A 325 -21.71 11.28 -24.77
C GLN A 325 -21.67 10.13 -23.74
N PRO A 326 -21.89 8.86 -24.12
CA PRO A 326 -21.95 7.79 -23.12
C PRO A 326 -20.66 7.59 -22.33
N LEU A 327 -19.52 7.49 -23.02
CA LEU A 327 -18.23 7.24 -22.40
C LEU A 327 -17.15 8.13 -23.04
N VAL A 328 -16.29 8.73 -22.22
CA VAL A 328 -15.09 9.45 -22.67
C VAL A 328 -13.92 9.03 -21.79
N PHE A 329 -12.79 8.64 -22.38
CA PHE A 329 -11.52 8.41 -21.67
C PHE A 329 -10.35 8.47 -22.65
N PRO A 330 -9.09 8.66 -22.24
CA PRO A 330 -7.92 8.67 -23.14
C PRO A 330 -7.73 7.34 -23.88
N VAL A 331 -8.49 7.12 -24.96
CA VAL A 331 -8.63 5.82 -25.62
C VAL A 331 -7.34 5.33 -26.29
N THR A 332 -6.43 6.26 -26.57
CA THR A 332 -5.13 6.00 -27.20
C THR A 332 -3.98 5.97 -26.20
N THR A 333 -4.26 6.04 -24.90
CA THR A 333 -3.28 5.85 -23.83
C THR A 333 -3.46 4.45 -23.23
N PHE A 334 -2.42 3.61 -23.36
CA PHE A 334 -2.46 2.19 -23.00
C PHE A 334 -2.87 1.97 -21.55
N TYR A 335 -2.44 2.83 -20.63
CA TYR A 335 -2.85 2.76 -19.22
C TYR A 335 -4.37 2.84 -19.02
N PHE A 336 -5.06 3.77 -19.69
CA PHE A 336 -6.52 3.93 -19.59
C PHE A 336 -7.28 2.91 -20.44
N TYR A 337 -6.68 2.40 -21.52
CA TYR A 337 -7.22 1.34 -22.36
C TYR A 337 -7.05 -0.07 -21.75
N ALA A 338 -6.07 -0.25 -20.86
CA ALA A 338 -5.71 -1.52 -20.21
C ALA A 338 -6.90 -2.33 -19.64
N PRO A 339 -7.95 -1.72 -19.05
CA PRO A 339 -9.13 -2.47 -18.61
C PRO A 339 -9.70 -3.40 -19.68
N PHE A 340 -9.76 -2.94 -20.93
CA PHE A 340 -10.24 -3.75 -22.04
C PHE A 340 -9.18 -4.74 -22.52
N HIS A 341 -7.92 -4.30 -22.66
CA HIS A 341 -6.81 -5.16 -23.09
C HIS A 341 -6.74 -6.44 -22.26
N PHE A 342 -6.60 -6.31 -20.93
CA PHE A 342 -6.50 -7.45 -20.03
C PHE A 342 -7.86 -8.13 -19.83
N GLY A 343 -8.96 -7.38 -19.94
CA GLY A 343 -10.32 -7.91 -19.84
C GLY A 343 -10.61 -8.98 -20.90
N PHE A 344 -10.11 -8.81 -22.13
CA PHE A 344 -10.21 -9.79 -23.22
C PHE A 344 -9.06 -10.82 -23.22
N GLY A 345 -8.14 -10.76 -22.25
CA GLY A 345 -7.03 -11.71 -22.15
C GLY A 345 -5.76 -11.31 -22.90
N GLY A 346 -5.64 -10.04 -23.32
CA GLY A 346 -4.36 -9.46 -23.70
C GLY A 346 -3.34 -9.55 -22.56
N GLY A 347 -2.05 -9.64 -22.88
CA GLY A 347 -0.98 -9.60 -21.89
C GLY A 347 0.09 -8.56 -22.27
N ILE A 348 1.20 -8.53 -21.52
CA ILE A 348 2.37 -7.72 -21.89
C ILE A 348 3.59 -8.61 -22.01
N PHE A 349 4.09 -9.10 -20.88
CA PHE A 349 5.32 -9.88 -20.82
C PHE A 349 5.03 -11.38 -20.68
N ALA A 350 5.91 -12.18 -21.28
CA ALA A 350 6.04 -13.60 -21.00
C ALA A 350 7.53 -13.99 -21.07
N TYR A 351 7.85 -15.19 -20.57
CA TYR A 351 9.15 -15.81 -20.78
C TYR A 351 9.01 -17.00 -21.72
N LYS A 352 9.86 -17.04 -22.75
CA LYS A 352 9.96 -18.14 -23.70
C LYS A 352 11.41 -18.62 -23.74
N ASN A 353 11.63 -19.88 -23.35
CA ASN A 353 12.97 -20.48 -23.25
C ASN A 353 13.95 -19.64 -22.39
N GLY A 354 13.46 -19.09 -21.28
CA GLY A 354 14.26 -18.26 -20.37
C GLY A 354 14.53 -16.83 -20.85
N LYS A 355 14.05 -16.44 -22.04
CA LYS A 355 14.16 -15.07 -22.56
C LYS A 355 12.85 -14.32 -22.42
N LEU A 356 12.93 -13.05 -22.03
CA LEU A 356 11.79 -12.14 -21.99
C LEU A 356 11.27 -11.90 -23.42
N THR A 357 9.94 -11.88 -23.58
CA THR A 357 9.25 -11.53 -24.82
C THR A 357 8.01 -10.71 -24.49
N VAL A 358 7.57 -9.90 -25.47
CA VAL A 358 6.27 -9.20 -25.42
C VAL A 358 5.23 -9.82 -26.34
N ASP A 359 5.39 -11.08 -26.76
CA ASP A 359 4.39 -11.82 -27.56
C ASP A 359 2.94 -11.64 -27.06
N PRO A 360 2.64 -11.61 -25.74
CA PRO A 360 1.27 -11.42 -25.25
C PRO A 360 0.60 -10.10 -25.66
N ILE A 361 1.32 -9.04 -26.04
CA ILE A 361 0.70 -7.77 -26.45
C ILE A 361 -0.08 -7.91 -27.75
N LYS A 362 0.25 -8.92 -28.56
CA LYS A 362 -0.32 -9.15 -29.90
C LYS A 362 -1.13 -10.45 -29.99
N ASN A 363 -1.53 -11.00 -28.84
CA ASN A 363 -2.34 -12.21 -28.81
C ASN A 363 -3.78 -11.94 -29.28
N GLU A 364 -4.57 -13.01 -29.42
CA GLU A 364 -5.96 -12.92 -29.86
C GLU A 364 -6.82 -12.02 -28.95
N GLY A 365 -6.60 -12.07 -27.62
CA GLY A 365 -7.31 -11.22 -26.66
C GLY A 365 -7.04 -9.72 -26.86
N ALA A 366 -5.79 -9.35 -27.15
CA ALA A 366 -5.40 -7.98 -27.45
C ALA A 366 -6.05 -7.46 -28.75
N ILE A 367 -6.09 -8.30 -29.79
CA ILE A 367 -6.77 -8.00 -31.06
C ILE A 367 -8.27 -7.81 -30.82
N GLN A 368 -8.90 -8.69 -30.03
CA GLN A 368 -10.32 -8.59 -29.67
C GLN A 368 -10.64 -7.32 -28.88
N ALA A 369 -9.78 -6.91 -27.95
CA ALA A 369 -9.96 -5.67 -27.20
C ALA A 369 -9.94 -4.43 -28.10
N MET A 370 -9.03 -4.36 -29.09
CA MET A 370 -8.98 -3.24 -30.03
C MET A 370 -10.18 -3.25 -30.98
N ASN A 371 -10.64 -4.44 -31.41
CA ASN A 371 -11.88 -4.56 -32.17
C ASN A 371 -13.10 -4.09 -31.37
N TYR A 372 -13.17 -4.42 -30.08
CA TYR A 372 -14.21 -3.94 -29.18
C TYR A 372 -14.20 -2.41 -29.04
N LEU A 373 -13.01 -1.80 -28.96
CA LEU A 373 -12.85 -0.33 -28.95
C LEU A 373 -13.40 0.31 -30.23
N LEU A 374 -13.14 -0.28 -31.40
CA LEU A 374 -13.70 0.18 -32.68
C LEU A 374 -15.23 0.02 -32.74
N GLN A 375 -15.78 -1.03 -32.13
CA GLN A 375 -17.23 -1.21 -32.02
C GLN A 375 -17.87 -0.14 -31.13
N LEU A 376 -17.27 0.19 -29.98
CA LEU A 376 -17.73 1.29 -29.13
C LEU A 376 -17.75 2.62 -29.88
N LYS A 377 -16.68 2.94 -30.63
CA LYS A 377 -16.61 4.12 -31.50
C LYS A 377 -17.70 4.10 -32.58
N LYS A 378 -17.87 2.97 -33.28
CA LYS A 378 -18.88 2.81 -34.34
C LYS A 378 -20.30 2.98 -33.81
N ASN A 379 -20.59 2.49 -32.61
CA ASN A 379 -21.90 2.61 -31.97
C ASN A 379 -22.14 4.01 -31.36
N GLY A 380 -21.15 4.91 -31.44
CA GLY A 380 -21.22 6.25 -30.87
C GLY A 380 -21.14 6.29 -29.34
N VAL A 381 -20.68 5.19 -28.72
CA VAL A 381 -20.42 5.13 -27.28
C VAL A 381 -19.18 5.94 -26.92
N LEU A 382 -18.17 5.93 -27.79
CA LEU A 382 -16.97 6.76 -27.71
C LEU A 382 -16.99 7.90 -28.75
N PRO A 383 -16.26 9.01 -28.50
CA PRO A 383 -16.09 10.09 -29.47
C PRO A 383 -15.45 9.61 -30.78
N GLN A 384 -15.70 10.31 -31.90
CA GLN A 384 -15.11 9.93 -33.19
C GLN A 384 -13.61 10.20 -33.24
N ASP A 385 -13.17 11.35 -32.76
CA ASP A 385 -11.76 11.66 -32.58
C ASP A 385 -11.25 11.13 -31.23
N PRO A 386 -9.98 10.70 -31.13
CA PRO A 386 -9.43 10.19 -29.88
C PRO A 386 -9.40 11.31 -28.83
N PRO A 387 -10.17 11.21 -27.73
CA PRO A 387 -10.12 12.22 -26.69
C PRO A 387 -8.84 12.08 -25.86
N ASP A 388 -8.28 13.19 -25.39
CA ASP A 388 -7.21 13.21 -24.41
C ASP A 388 -7.74 13.33 -22.96
N TYR A 389 -6.83 13.41 -21.98
CA TYR A 389 -7.17 13.52 -20.57
C TYR A 389 -7.95 14.80 -20.24
N SER A 390 -7.54 15.94 -20.83
CA SER A 390 -8.21 17.23 -20.60
C SER A 390 -9.63 17.20 -21.15
N MET A 391 -9.82 16.68 -22.37
CA MET A 391 -11.12 16.53 -23.02
C MET A 391 -12.05 15.62 -22.22
N MET A 392 -11.53 14.52 -21.65
CA MET A 392 -12.29 13.65 -20.75
C MET A 392 -12.79 14.42 -19.52
N MET A 393 -11.88 15.07 -18.79
CA MET A 393 -12.21 15.80 -17.57
C MET A 393 -13.19 16.94 -17.84
N ASP A 394 -12.98 17.71 -18.89
CA ASP A 394 -13.88 18.78 -19.31
C ASP A 394 -15.27 18.26 -19.68
N SER A 395 -15.35 17.16 -20.43
CA SER A 395 -16.64 16.60 -20.85
C SER A 395 -17.44 16.11 -19.66
N PHE A 396 -16.80 15.45 -18.68
CA PHE A 396 -17.48 14.94 -17.50
C PHE A 396 -17.91 16.05 -16.55
N THR A 397 -16.98 16.95 -16.20
CA THR A 397 -17.24 18.01 -15.22
C THR A 397 -18.20 19.09 -15.72
N LYS A 398 -18.33 19.26 -17.05
CA LYS A 398 -19.33 20.14 -17.68
C LYS A 398 -20.64 19.41 -18.04
N GLY A 399 -20.83 18.18 -17.60
CA GLY A 399 -22.06 17.40 -17.79
C GLY A 399 -22.33 16.96 -19.24
N LYS A 400 -21.30 16.87 -20.08
CA LYS A 400 -21.39 16.43 -21.49
C LYS A 400 -21.15 14.93 -21.67
N ALA A 401 -20.49 14.28 -20.70
CA ALA A 401 -20.26 12.83 -20.69
C ALA A 401 -20.89 12.18 -19.47
N ALA A 402 -21.59 11.06 -19.67
CA ALA A 402 -22.22 10.32 -18.58
C ALA A 402 -21.22 9.47 -17.78
N MET A 403 -20.20 8.95 -18.45
CA MET A 403 -19.18 8.08 -17.84
C MET A 403 -17.79 8.45 -18.31
N ILE A 404 -16.80 8.24 -17.44
CA ILE A 404 -15.38 8.28 -17.77
C ILE A 404 -14.63 7.09 -17.18
N ILE A 405 -13.46 6.76 -17.72
CA ILE A 405 -12.52 5.83 -17.09
C ILE A 405 -11.37 6.66 -16.53
N ASN A 406 -11.28 6.75 -15.20
CA ASN A 406 -10.26 7.51 -14.51
C ASN A 406 -9.98 6.91 -13.12
N GLY A 407 -8.98 7.41 -12.42
CA GLY A 407 -8.57 6.88 -11.12
C GLY A 407 -8.80 7.81 -9.94
N PRO A 408 -8.39 7.37 -8.73
CA PRO A 408 -8.61 8.10 -7.48
C PRO A 408 -7.95 9.47 -7.43
N TRP A 409 -6.86 9.71 -8.16
CA TRP A 409 -6.18 11.02 -8.23
C TRP A 409 -7.10 12.16 -8.67
N ALA A 410 -8.11 11.88 -9.50
CA ALA A 410 -9.03 12.91 -10.00
C ALA A 410 -10.27 13.11 -9.12
N TRP A 411 -10.49 12.26 -8.11
CA TRP A 411 -11.77 12.19 -7.44
C TRP A 411 -12.08 13.44 -6.61
N GLY A 412 -11.11 14.03 -5.92
CA GLY A 412 -11.27 15.29 -5.19
C GLY A 412 -11.85 16.40 -6.07
N ASP A 413 -11.30 16.57 -7.28
CA ASP A 413 -11.75 17.58 -8.24
C ASP A 413 -13.12 17.23 -8.84
N ILE A 414 -13.37 15.96 -9.12
CA ILE A 414 -14.64 15.47 -9.65
C ILE A 414 -15.76 15.69 -8.64
N LYS A 415 -15.56 15.31 -7.37
CA LYS A 415 -16.59 15.41 -6.33
C LYS A 415 -17.00 16.86 -6.07
N LYS A 416 -16.06 17.81 -6.16
CA LYS A 416 -16.33 19.27 -6.07
C LYS A 416 -17.26 19.75 -7.20
N LYS A 417 -17.10 19.23 -8.43
CA LYS A 417 -17.80 19.71 -9.64
C LYS A 417 -19.04 18.89 -10.04
N VAL A 418 -19.06 17.61 -9.70
CA VAL A 418 -20.11 16.63 -10.05
C VAL A 418 -20.49 15.84 -8.79
N PRO A 419 -21.31 16.41 -7.88
CA PRO A 419 -21.67 15.75 -6.62
C PRO A 419 -22.44 14.44 -6.78
N SER A 420 -23.06 14.22 -7.95
CA SER A 420 -23.77 12.99 -8.32
C SER A 420 -22.86 11.90 -8.87
N ALA A 421 -21.54 12.13 -8.94
CA ALA A 421 -20.59 11.13 -9.39
C ALA A 421 -20.57 9.90 -8.46
N SER A 422 -20.43 8.70 -9.03
CA SER A 422 -20.13 7.46 -8.31
C SER A 422 -19.01 6.68 -8.98
N ILE A 423 -18.46 5.72 -8.26
CA ILE A 423 -17.44 4.81 -8.77
C ILE A 423 -18.07 3.43 -8.93
N GLU A 424 -18.00 2.93 -10.16
CA GLU A 424 -18.59 1.67 -10.59
C GLU A 424 -17.50 0.81 -11.25
N LEU A 425 -17.78 -0.49 -11.39
CA LEU A 425 -16.88 -1.39 -12.10
C LEU A 425 -16.96 -1.17 -13.60
N ILE A 426 -15.81 -1.17 -14.27
CA ILE A 426 -15.72 -1.22 -15.73
C ILE A 426 -16.24 -2.60 -16.17
N PRO A 427 -17.26 -2.70 -17.03
CA PRO A 427 -17.83 -3.99 -17.43
C PRO A 427 -16.81 -4.95 -18.06
N GLY A 428 -16.48 -6.02 -17.33
CA GLY A 428 -15.42 -6.97 -17.69
C GLY A 428 -14.01 -6.35 -17.73
N GLY A 429 -13.82 -5.14 -17.21
CA GLY A 429 -12.54 -4.46 -17.19
C GLY A 429 -11.58 -5.07 -16.18
N LYS A 430 -10.32 -5.27 -16.58
CA LYS A 430 -9.20 -5.63 -15.70
C LYS A 430 -8.13 -4.55 -15.82
N PRO A 431 -8.13 -3.52 -14.99
CA PRO A 431 -7.22 -2.38 -15.11
C PRO A 431 -5.80 -2.74 -14.67
N PHE A 432 -4.84 -1.83 -14.86
CA PHE A 432 -3.62 -1.86 -14.08
C PHE A 432 -3.89 -1.58 -12.60
N VAL A 433 -3.07 -2.16 -11.73
CA VAL A 433 -2.96 -1.75 -10.32
C VAL A 433 -1.61 -1.05 -10.14
N GLY A 434 -1.68 0.22 -9.80
CA GLY A 434 -0.55 1.09 -9.50
C GLY A 434 -0.30 1.21 -8.01
N VAL A 435 0.89 1.66 -7.67
CA VAL A 435 1.30 2.06 -6.31
C VAL A 435 1.98 3.40 -6.49
N LYS A 436 1.47 4.41 -5.79
CA LYS A 436 1.99 5.76 -5.81
C LYS A 436 2.94 5.90 -4.63
N ASN A 437 4.14 6.36 -4.93
CA ASN A 437 5.27 6.30 -4.03
C ASN A 437 5.88 7.68 -3.84
N ILE A 438 6.55 7.85 -2.72
CA ILE A 438 7.58 8.87 -2.55
C ILE A 438 8.96 8.20 -2.66
N TYR A 439 9.82 8.78 -3.48
CA TYR A 439 11.19 8.35 -3.73
C TYR A 439 12.18 9.36 -3.18
N MET A 440 13.35 8.87 -2.77
CA MET A 440 14.50 9.71 -2.45
C MET A 440 15.49 9.67 -3.61
N SER A 441 15.92 10.85 -4.07
CA SER A 441 16.95 10.96 -5.10
C SER A 441 18.29 10.45 -4.59
N SER A 442 19.04 9.74 -5.43
CA SER A 442 20.39 9.25 -5.09
C SER A 442 21.37 10.39 -4.77
N GLU A 443 21.18 11.55 -5.40
CA GLU A 443 22.01 12.76 -5.25
C GLU A 443 21.51 13.75 -4.19
N SER A 444 20.46 13.43 -3.43
CA SER A 444 19.99 14.29 -2.33
C SER A 444 21.11 14.56 -1.32
N GLN A 445 21.31 15.83 -0.96
CA GLN A 445 22.26 16.23 0.08
C GLN A 445 21.61 16.25 1.47
N ASN A 446 20.27 16.20 1.55
CA ASN A 446 19.48 16.32 2.77
C ASN A 446 18.78 15.00 3.16
N LYS A 447 19.46 13.85 2.97
CA LYS A 447 18.86 12.50 3.09
C LYS A 447 18.16 12.22 4.42
N GLU A 448 18.68 12.74 5.54
CA GLU A 448 18.04 12.55 6.85
C GLU A 448 16.72 13.31 6.95
N ALA A 449 16.69 14.59 6.56
CA ALA A 449 15.47 15.38 6.54
C ALA A 449 14.46 14.84 5.50
N ALA A 450 14.95 14.45 4.32
CA ALA A 450 14.16 13.81 3.27
C ALA A 450 13.51 12.50 3.77
N LEU A 451 14.23 11.68 4.52
CA LEU A 451 13.70 10.47 5.14
C LEU A 451 12.58 10.77 6.14
N GLU A 452 12.73 11.79 6.98
CA GLU A 452 11.69 12.19 7.93
C GLU A 452 10.42 12.67 7.21
N PHE A 453 10.56 13.44 6.12
CA PHE A 453 9.41 13.81 5.29
C PHE A 453 8.74 12.56 4.69
N MET A 454 9.50 11.61 4.14
CA MET A 454 8.93 10.37 3.60
C MET A 454 8.15 9.57 4.66
N LYS A 455 8.67 9.47 5.89
CA LYS A 455 7.97 8.82 7.01
C LYS A 455 6.67 9.54 7.35
N PHE A 456 6.68 10.88 7.39
CA PHE A 456 5.51 11.69 7.71
C PHE A 456 4.45 11.60 6.60
N PHE A 457 4.86 11.79 5.35
CA PHE A 457 4.01 11.72 4.15
C PHE A 457 3.32 10.37 3.99
N THR A 458 3.98 9.28 4.37
CA THR A 458 3.41 7.92 4.33
C THR A 458 2.74 7.48 5.64
N GLY A 459 2.64 8.40 6.62
CA GLY A 459 1.95 8.20 7.89
C GLY A 459 2.61 7.18 8.82
N LEU A 460 3.90 6.85 8.61
CA LEU A 460 4.70 6.06 9.54
C LEU A 460 4.99 6.81 10.84
N VAL A 461 4.99 8.14 10.77
CA VAL A 461 5.00 9.05 11.92
C VAL A 461 3.84 10.04 11.79
N THR A 462 3.33 10.50 12.92
CA THR A 462 2.26 11.52 13.01
C THR A 462 2.73 12.62 13.95
N ASP A 463 2.17 13.81 13.82
CA ASP A 463 2.37 14.88 14.80
C ASP A 463 1.66 14.56 16.14
N GLU A 464 1.78 15.48 17.09
CA GLU A 464 1.16 15.37 18.43
C GLU A 464 -0.37 15.41 18.40
N ASP A 465 -0.97 16.06 17.38
CA ASP A 465 -2.41 16.11 17.15
C ASP A 465 -2.95 14.83 16.49
N GLY A 466 -2.06 13.95 16.01
CA GLY A 466 -2.41 12.74 15.29
C GLY A 466 -2.75 12.98 13.81
N TYR A 467 -2.26 14.07 13.22
CA TYR A 467 -2.31 14.31 11.78
C TYR A 467 -1.67 13.15 11.03
N ASN A 468 -2.33 12.72 9.95
CA ASN A 468 -1.87 11.61 9.14
C ASN A 468 -2.08 11.94 7.66
N ALA A 469 -0.99 12.17 6.93
CA ALA A 469 -1.03 12.58 5.53
C ALA A 469 -1.82 11.60 4.64
N PRO A 470 -1.62 10.26 4.70
CA PRO A 470 -2.43 9.34 3.90
C PRO A 470 -3.92 9.35 4.25
N TYR A 471 -4.29 9.67 5.50
CA TYR A 471 -5.72 9.85 5.86
C TYR A 471 -6.32 11.05 5.13
N ARG A 472 -5.58 12.16 5.06
CA ARG A 472 -6.02 13.37 4.35
C ARG A 472 -6.15 13.14 2.85
N LEU A 473 -5.14 12.53 2.23
CA LEU A 473 -5.19 12.14 0.82
C LEU A 473 -6.36 11.19 0.53
N ALA A 474 -6.65 10.24 1.42
CA ALA A 474 -7.81 9.37 1.26
C ALA A 474 -9.15 10.09 1.35
N LYS A 475 -9.31 11.03 2.29
CA LYS A 475 -10.58 11.72 2.54
C LYS A 475 -10.87 12.82 1.53
N GLU A 476 -9.86 13.60 1.17
CA GLU A 476 -10.02 14.80 0.34
C GLU A 476 -9.80 14.50 -1.14
N VAL A 477 -8.83 13.64 -1.48
CA VAL A 477 -8.51 13.28 -2.86
C VAL A 477 -9.22 11.98 -3.27
N GLY A 478 -9.19 10.95 -2.44
CA GLY A 478 -9.72 9.62 -2.74
C GLY A 478 -8.65 8.53 -2.93
N HIS A 479 -7.39 8.82 -2.59
CA HIS A 479 -6.30 7.84 -2.61
C HIS A 479 -6.62 6.62 -1.74
N ILE A 480 -6.32 5.41 -2.23
CA ILE A 480 -6.50 4.18 -1.46
C ILE A 480 -5.25 3.98 -0.60
N PRO A 481 -5.31 4.09 0.74
CA PRO A 481 -4.09 4.10 1.54
C PRO A 481 -3.28 2.81 1.44
N ALA A 482 -1.97 2.94 1.28
CA ALA A 482 -1.05 1.83 1.49
C ALA A 482 -0.87 1.51 2.98
N LEU A 483 -1.10 2.50 3.86
CA LEU A 483 -0.96 2.37 5.31
C LEU A 483 -2.10 1.55 5.93
N VAL A 484 -1.76 0.39 6.50
CA VAL A 484 -2.70 -0.58 7.07
C VAL A 484 -3.52 0.00 8.22
N ASP A 485 -2.93 0.86 9.06
CA ASP A 485 -3.56 1.38 10.27
C ASP A 485 -4.81 2.22 9.96
N LEU A 486 -4.91 2.81 8.77
CA LEU A 486 -6.07 3.60 8.39
C LEU A 486 -7.34 2.75 8.24
N TYR A 487 -7.23 1.48 7.88
CA TYR A 487 -8.38 0.57 7.75
C TYR A 487 -8.96 0.12 9.11
N MET A 488 -8.31 0.48 10.21
CA MET A 488 -8.89 0.36 11.54
C MET A 488 -9.97 1.44 11.77
N LYS A 489 -9.84 2.61 11.14
CA LYS A 489 -10.82 3.69 11.19
C LYS A 489 -12.05 3.31 10.36
N SER A 490 -13.23 3.43 10.96
CA SER A 490 -14.48 2.98 10.33
C SER A 490 -14.90 3.84 9.15
N ASP A 491 -14.57 5.13 9.18
CA ASP A 491 -14.83 6.07 8.10
C ASP A 491 -14.02 5.75 6.84
N ILE A 492 -12.74 5.36 6.95
CA ILE A 492 -11.94 4.86 5.83
C ILE A 492 -12.45 3.52 5.35
N ARG A 493 -12.64 2.56 6.26
CA ARG A 493 -13.09 1.20 5.90
C ARG A 493 -14.47 1.21 5.24
N ASN A 494 -15.32 2.16 5.58
CA ASN A 494 -16.67 2.25 5.04
C ASN A 494 -16.82 3.23 3.86
N ASP A 495 -15.79 4.01 3.55
CA ASP A 495 -15.82 5.01 2.49
C ASP A 495 -16.15 4.36 1.13
N GLU A 496 -17.18 4.88 0.45
CA GLU A 496 -17.67 4.34 -0.81
C GLU A 496 -16.67 4.53 -1.96
N VAL A 497 -15.87 5.59 -1.89
CA VAL A 497 -14.84 5.91 -2.91
C VAL A 497 -13.71 4.90 -2.82
N ILE A 498 -13.20 4.71 -1.60
CA ILE A 498 -12.15 3.75 -1.30
C ILE A 498 -12.62 2.34 -1.68
N LYS A 499 -13.85 1.97 -1.33
CA LYS A 499 -14.44 0.68 -1.72
C LYS A 499 -14.59 0.52 -3.23
N GLY A 500 -15.06 1.54 -3.93
CA GLY A 500 -15.27 1.50 -5.38
C GLY A 500 -13.97 1.24 -6.14
N PHE A 501 -12.95 2.07 -5.89
CA PHE A 501 -11.64 1.86 -6.52
C PHE A 501 -10.95 0.57 -6.04
N SER A 502 -11.08 0.19 -4.77
CA SER A 502 -10.51 -1.08 -4.27
C SER A 502 -11.16 -2.30 -4.92
N ALA A 503 -12.48 -2.26 -5.14
CA ALA A 503 -13.21 -3.33 -5.82
C ALA A 503 -12.74 -3.50 -7.26
N GLN A 504 -12.48 -2.39 -7.95
CA GLN A 504 -11.95 -2.41 -9.30
C GLN A 504 -10.48 -2.85 -9.35
N ALA A 505 -9.64 -2.38 -8.43
CA ALA A 505 -8.24 -2.80 -8.29
C ALA A 505 -8.10 -4.30 -8.00
N ALA A 506 -9.03 -4.89 -7.25
CA ALA A 506 -9.05 -6.33 -6.96
C ALA A 506 -9.22 -7.21 -8.22
N LEU A 507 -9.69 -6.64 -9.34
CA LEU A 507 -9.80 -7.31 -10.63
C LEU A 507 -8.58 -7.05 -11.54
N GLY A 508 -7.69 -6.15 -11.13
CA GLY A 508 -6.62 -5.63 -11.96
C GLY A 508 -5.36 -6.48 -12.01
N ILE A 509 -4.43 -6.03 -12.84
CA ILE A 509 -3.11 -6.61 -13.05
C ILE A 509 -2.06 -5.64 -12.50
N PRO A 510 -1.20 -6.03 -11.54
CA PRO A 510 -0.12 -5.17 -11.07
C PRO A 510 0.77 -4.71 -12.23
N MET A 511 1.15 -3.42 -12.24
CA MET A 511 2.10 -2.93 -13.24
C MET A 511 3.47 -3.62 -13.07
N PRO A 512 4.13 -4.04 -14.16
CA PRO A 512 5.50 -4.53 -14.07
C PRO A 512 6.46 -3.41 -13.65
N ASN A 513 7.35 -3.69 -12.71
CA ASN A 513 8.39 -2.76 -12.27
C ASN A 513 9.77 -3.03 -12.91
N ILE A 514 9.82 -3.87 -13.95
CA ILE A 514 11.05 -4.18 -14.68
C ILE A 514 11.39 -3.05 -15.66
N PRO A 515 12.68 -2.77 -15.93
CA PRO A 515 13.09 -1.70 -16.84
C PRO A 515 12.44 -1.76 -18.23
N GLU A 516 12.20 -2.97 -18.75
CA GLU A 516 11.65 -3.18 -20.08
C GLU A 516 10.23 -2.62 -20.25
N MET A 517 9.51 -2.35 -19.14
CA MET A 517 8.17 -1.76 -19.19
C MET A 517 8.15 -0.39 -19.85
N GLY A 518 9.19 0.45 -19.69
CA GLY A 518 9.19 1.76 -20.34
C GLY A 518 9.33 1.70 -21.86
N SER A 519 9.77 0.57 -22.42
CA SER A 519 9.75 0.36 -23.88
C SER A 519 8.35 0.10 -24.43
N VAL A 520 7.40 -0.34 -23.59
CA VAL A 520 6.04 -0.75 -23.98
C VAL A 520 5.10 0.44 -24.17
N TRP A 521 5.10 1.38 -23.21
CA TRP A 521 4.10 2.45 -23.13
C TRP A 521 3.91 3.21 -24.44
N GLY A 522 4.96 3.85 -24.95
CA GLY A 522 4.87 4.68 -26.16
C GLY A 522 4.54 3.91 -27.44
N GLU A 523 4.95 2.64 -27.54
CA GLU A 523 4.66 1.82 -28.72
C GLU A 523 3.22 1.31 -28.72
N MET A 524 2.67 0.98 -27.54
CA MET A 524 1.26 0.63 -27.40
C MET A 524 0.35 1.85 -27.61
N ASP A 525 0.72 3.02 -27.11
CA ASP A 525 0.00 4.28 -27.35
C ASP A 525 -0.04 4.58 -28.86
N SER A 526 1.10 4.45 -29.53
CA SER A 526 1.20 4.63 -30.99
C SER A 526 0.32 3.64 -31.75
N ALA A 527 0.30 2.37 -31.34
CA ALA A 527 -0.56 1.35 -31.96
C ALA A 527 -2.05 1.68 -31.79
N LEU A 528 -2.47 2.07 -30.58
CA LEU A 528 -3.85 2.48 -30.32
C LEU A 528 -4.25 3.69 -31.16
N GLN A 529 -3.37 4.69 -31.29
CA GLN A 529 -3.61 5.87 -32.13
C GLN A 529 -3.84 5.49 -33.60
N LEU A 530 -2.98 4.63 -34.17
CA LEU A 530 -3.10 4.18 -35.56
C LEU A 530 -4.39 3.38 -35.81
N VAL A 531 -4.80 2.55 -34.84
CA VAL A 531 -6.05 1.78 -34.93
C VAL A 531 -7.27 2.69 -34.80
N TYR A 532 -7.29 3.57 -33.79
CA TYR A 532 -8.45 4.42 -33.52
C TYR A 532 -8.73 5.42 -34.66
N THR A 533 -7.68 5.88 -35.33
CA THR A 533 -7.77 6.77 -36.50
C THR A 533 -7.98 6.02 -37.83
N GLY A 534 -8.02 4.69 -37.81
CA GLY A 534 -8.27 3.85 -38.99
C GLY A 534 -7.09 3.73 -39.96
N GLN A 535 -5.87 4.11 -39.54
CA GLN A 535 -4.66 4.00 -40.35
C GLN A 535 -4.15 2.56 -40.45
N GLN A 536 -4.40 1.74 -39.43
CA GLN A 536 -4.00 0.33 -39.40
C GLN A 536 -5.09 -0.55 -38.78
N THR A 537 -5.10 -1.83 -39.16
CA THR A 537 -5.89 -2.85 -38.45
C THR A 537 -5.25 -3.16 -37.09
N PRO A 538 -6.03 -3.64 -36.09
CA PRO A 538 -5.48 -4.06 -34.80
C PRO A 538 -4.28 -5.00 -34.89
N LYS A 539 -4.35 -6.01 -35.78
CA LYS A 539 -3.27 -6.97 -35.97
C LYS A 539 -1.99 -6.30 -36.49
N GLN A 540 -2.10 -5.43 -37.49
CA GLN A 540 -0.94 -4.73 -38.06
C GLN A 540 -0.25 -3.82 -37.03
N ALA A 541 -1.05 -3.06 -36.28
CA ALA A 541 -0.54 -2.13 -35.28
C ALA A 541 0.17 -2.86 -34.13
N LEU A 542 -0.42 -3.94 -33.62
CA LEU A 542 0.18 -4.74 -32.55
C LEU A 542 1.44 -5.49 -32.99
N GLU A 543 1.51 -5.96 -34.24
CA GLU A 543 2.74 -6.55 -34.79
C GLU A 543 3.85 -5.51 -34.92
N SER A 544 3.54 -4.30 -35.40
CA SER A 544 4.52 -3.21 -35.47
C SER A 544 5.02 -2.78 -34.09
N ALA A 545 4.12 -2.69 -33.10
CA ALA A 545 4.49 -2.40 -31.72
C ALA A 545 5.40 -3.51 -31.16
N TYR A 546 5.07 -4.78 -31.38
CA TYR A 546 5.89 -5.91 -30.96
C TYR A 546 7.32 -5.82 -31.49
N GLU A 547 7.50 -5.59 -32.79
CA GLU A 547 8.83 -5.49 -33.40
C GLU A 547 9.65 -4.35 -32.79
N LYS A 548 9.05 -3.17 -32.61
CA LYS A 548 9.72 -2.00 -32.04
C LYS A 548 10.07 -2.20 -30.56
N ILE A 549 9.17 -2.78 -29.77
CA ILE A 549 9.41 -3.06 -28.36
C ILE A 549 10.54 -4.09 -28.22
N MET A 550 10.49 -5.20 -28.96
CA MET A 550 11.56 -6.21 -28.93
C MET A 550 12.90 -5.63 -29.40
N ALA A 551 12.91 -4.71 -30.38
CA ALA A 551 14.11 -4.02 -30.79
C ALA A 551 14.70 -3.10 -29.72
N LYS A 552 13.87 -2.52 -28.83
CA LYS A 552 14.32 -1.73 -27.67
C LYS A 552 14.83 -2.63 -26.54
N ILE A 553 14.13 -3.73 -26.25
CA ILE A 553 14.50 -4.68 -25.18
C ILE A 553 15.82 -5.40 -25.50
N ASN A 554 16.12 -5.66 -26.77
CA ASN A 554 17.34 -6.35 -27.19
C ASN A 554 18.58 -5.45 -27.32
N LYS A 555 18.45 -4.14 -27.11
CA LYS A 555 19.57 -3.19 -27.06
C LYS A 555 20.11 -3.10 -25.65
#